data_AF-K2MDP4-F1
#
_entry.id   AF-K2MDP4-F1
#
_cell.length_a   1.000
_cell.length_b   1.000
_cell.length_c   1.000
_cell.angle_alpha   90.00
_cell.angle_beta   90.00
_cell.angle_gamma   90.00
#
_symmetry.space_group_name_H-M   'P 1'
#
loop_
_entity.id
_entity.type
_entity.pdbx_description
1 polymer ?
#
loop_
_entity_poly.entity_id
_entity_poly.type
_entity_poly.pdbx_seq_one_letter_code
_entity_poly.pdbx_strand_id
1 'polypeptide(L)'
;MITMGLAPGTRSRKALRLACVAAGLLLQASGGTALSAEPERVTFAHENASDLRGILNVFEMFRTACLAQPVTRDLPRKLLPEGYRVVPAGLHALGLETGAEPKAVVLSKTGDEETDFAGGHPYVELGFPTHAAPSGTCRVAWKRGWDYSEGVQDIMTSVAVRFDAWLSFQLKAVRVSRPEDGFAQADRYSLVSNWAAPCFGGTWCGLDLLLDLRLDEGMHLSIGRGEPPAVPNVRK
;
A
#
# COMPACT_ATOMS: atom_id res chain seq x y z
N MET A 1 29.53 -66.99 -43.83
CA MET A 1 28.81 -68.16 -44.40
C MET A 1 28.47 -69.06 -43.23
N ILE A 2 27.24 -69.61 -43.18
CA ILE A 2 26.67 -70.51 -42.14
C ILE A 2 26.21 -69.78 -40.86
N THR A 3 25.00 -69.88 -40.29
CA THR A 3 23.63 -70.32 -40.68
C THR A 3 22.67 -69.74 -39.63
N MET A 4 21.41 -69.54 -40.03
CA MET A 4 20.27 -69.23 -39.15
C MET A 4 19.97 -70.35 -38.14
N GLY A 5 19.35 -69.98 -37.01
CA GLY A 5 18.61 -70.88 -36.13
C GLY A 5 17.50 -70.11 -35.39
N LEU A 6 16.25 -70.36 -35.78
CA LEU A 6 15.00 -69.75 -35.28
C LEU A 6 14.40 -70.59 -34.12
N ALA A 7 14.07 -69.90 -33.01
CA ALA A 7 12.88 -69.98 -32.12
C ALA A 7 12.40 -71.36 -31.56
N PRO A 8 11.34 -71.46 -30.70
CA PRO A 8 10.61 -70.50 -29.86
C PRO A 8 10.42 -70.97 -28.38
N GLY A 9 9.90 -70.10 -27.49
CA GLY A 9 9.52 -70.51 -26.13
C GLY A 9 8.75 -69.45 -25.33
N THR A 10 7.43 -69.46 -25.49
CA THR A 10 6.42 -68.64 -24.79
C THR A 10 6.47 -68.69 -23.25
N ARG A 11 6.19 -67.57 -22.56
CA ARG A 11 4.98 -67.40 -21.70
C ARG A 11 4.99 -66.08 -20.90
N SER A 12 4.14 -65.17 -21.38
CA SER A 12 3.13 -64.41 -20.63
C SER A 12 3.17 -64.46 -19.09
N ARG A 13 3.51 -63.33 -18.47
CA ARG A 13 2.79 -62.74 -17.33
C ARG A 13 2.66 -61.25 -17.66
N LYS A 14 1.48 -60.73 -18.04
CA LYS A 14 0.43 -60.24 -17.11
C LYS A 14 1.06 -59.40 -15.99
N ALA A 15 0.71 -58.16 -15.72
CA ALA A 15 -0.33 -57.30 -16.24
C ALA A 15 -0.09 -55.90 -15.62
N LEU A 16 -0.42 -54.87 -16.39
CA LEU A 16 -1.22 -53.73 -15.93
C LEU A 16 -0.75 -52.97 -14.67
N ARG A 17 0.04 -51.92 -14.88
CA ARG A 17 -0.05 -50.67 -14.08
C ARG A 17 -0.08 -49.46 -15.01
N LEU A 18 -1.12 -49.41 -15.85
CA LEU A 18 -1.70 -48.16 -16.32
C LEU A 18 -3.01 -47.98 -15.55
N ALA A 19 -3.04 -47.06 -14.59
CA ALA A 19 -4.27 -46.54 -14.04
C ALA A 19 -4.01 -45.16 -13.40
N CYS A 20 -4.56 -44.14 -14.06
CA CYS A 20 -5.14 -42.93 -13.49
C CYS A 20 -4.22 -41.94 -12.74
N VAL A 21 -3.55 -41.07 -13.50
CA VAL A 21 -3.33 -39.67 -13.07
C VAL A 21 -3.96 -38.75 -14.11
N ALA A 22 -5.29 -38.79 -14.18
CA ALA A 22 -6.11 -37.88 -14.98
C ALA A 22 -7.34 -37.49 -14.15
N ALA A 23 -7.10 -36.79 -13.04
CA ALA A 23 -8.14 -36.19 -12.19
C ALA A 23 -7.57 -35.01 -11.38
N GLY A 24 -6.70 -34.19 -11.99
CA GLY A 24 -6.03 -33.05 -11.33
C GLY A 24 -6.41 -31.69 -11.91
N LEU A 25 -7.57 -31.57 -12.57
CA LEU A 25 -7.92 -30.41 -13.40
C LEU A 25 -9.36 -29.93 -13.16
N LEU A 26 -9.82 -29.87 -11.90
CA LEU A 26 -11.15 -29.31 -11.58
C LEU A 26 -11.26 -28.54 -10.25
N LEU A 27 -10.16 -28.00 -9.69
CA LEU A 27 -10.20 -27.32 -8.37
C LEU A 27 -9.51 -25.94 -8.30
N GLN A 28 -9.44 -25.19 -9.41
CA GLN A 28 -9.03 -23.77 -9.38
C GLN A 28 -10.06 -22.80 -9.95
N ALA A 29 -11.34 -23.18 -9.91
CA ALA A 29 -12.46 -22.27 -10.17
C ALA A 29 -13.22 -21.92 -8.88
N SER A 30 -12.55 -21.87 -7.73
CA SER A 30 -12.97 -20.94 -6.68
C SER A 30 -12.46 -19.56 -7.08
N GLY A 31 -13.14 -18.98 -8.06
CA GLY A 31 -13.20 -17.54 -8.20
C GLY A 31 -13.67 -17.03 -6.86
N GLY A 32 -12.72 -16.59 -6.05
CA GLY A 32 -13.00 -15.83 -4.86
C GLY A 32 -13.74 -14.60 -5.35
N THR A 33 -15.07 -14.65 -5.31
CA THR A 33 -15.84 -13.48 -4.94
C THR A 33 -15.14 -12.94 -3.71
N ALA A 34 -14.30 -11.92 -3.91
CA ALA A 34 -13.85 -11.05 -2.85
C ALA A 34 -15.14 -10.50 -2.28
N LEU A 35 -15.70 -11.22 -1.30
CA LEU A 35 -16.72 -10.71 -0.42
C LEU A 35 -16.15 -9.38 0.03
N SER A 36 -16.83 -8.31 -0.39
CA SER A 36 -16.56 -6.96 0.05
C SER A 36 -16.65 -7.02 1.56
N ALA A 37 -15.51 -7.26 2.22
CA ALA A 37 -15.42 -7.23 3.66
C ALA A 37 -15.95 -5.86 4.09
N GLU A 38 -16.76 -5.83 5.15
CA GLU A 38 -17.18 -4.55 5.68
C GLU A 38 -15.94 -3.71 5.99
N PRO A 39 -15.96 -2.40 5.69
CA PRO A 39 -14.82 -1.55 5.93
C PRO A 39 -14.43 -1.61 7.41
N GLU A 40 -13.22 -2.08 7.68
CA GLU A 40 -12.71 -2.20 9.04
C GLU A 40 -12.26 -0.83 9.54
N ARG A 41 -12.50 -0.57 10.83
CA ARG A 41 -11.94 0.59 11.50
C ARG A 41 -10.42 0.57 11.41
N VAL A 42 -9.80 1.71 11.15
CA VAL A 42 -8.35 1.84 11.27
C VAL A 42 -7.95 1.76 12.74
N THR A 43 -6.99 0.89 13.05
CA THR A 43 -6.36 0.79 14.37
C THR A 43 -4.87 1.07 14.25
N PHE A 44 -4.25 1.52 15.34
CA PHE A 44 -2.82 1.79 15.40
C PHE A 44 -2.17 0.76 16.33
N ALA A 45 -1.53 -0.24 15.75
CA ALA A 45 -0.85 -1.29 16.52
C ALA A 45 0.47 -0.80 17.15
N HIS A 46 1.00 0.32 16.68
CA HIS A 46 2.29 0.85 17.09
C HIS A 46 2.18 2.26 17.69
N GLU A 47 3.22 2.66 18.40
CA GLU A 47 3.40 4.05 18.81
C GLU A 47 3.69 4.94 17.58
N ASN A 48 3.16 6.18 17.57
CA ASN A 48 3.45 7.17 16.53
C ASN A 48 4.82 7.84 16.71
N ALA A 49 5.86 7.03 16.89
CA ALA A 49 7.24 7.48 16.99
C ALA A 49 7.85 7.75 15.60
N SER A 50 8.80 8.69 15.52
CA SER A 50 9.59 9.11 14.35
C SER A 50 10.59 8.04 13.87
N ASP A 51 10.14 6.79 13.79
CA ASP A 51 10.89 5.64 13.31
C ASP A 51 9.96 4.66 12.56
N LEU A 52 10.40 3.42 12.39
CA LEU A 52 9.63 2.36 11.74
C LEU A 52 8.22 2.17 12.33
N ARG A 53 8.02 2.37 13.64
CA ARG A 53 6.72 2.19 14.32
C ARG A 53 5.67 3.15 13.77
N GLY A 54 5.99 4.44 13.65
CA GLY A 54 5.11 5.43 13.03
C GLY A 54 4.89 5.16 11.54
N ILE A 55 5.94 4.75 10.81
CA ILE A 55 5.84 4.36 9.39
C ILE A 55 4.86 3.18 9.20
N LEU A 56 4.91 2.17 10.07
CA LEU A 56 4.03 1.01 9.99
C LEU A 56 2.56 1.39 10.22
N ASN A 57 2.28 2.32 11.14
CA ASN A 57 0.94 2.88 11.31
C ASN A 57 0.44 3.57 10.03
N VAL A 58 1.31 4.32 9.33
CA VAL A 58 0.96 4.96 8.05
C VAL A 58 0.67 3.92 6.97
N PHE A 59 1.49 2.87 6.86
CA PHE A 59 1.27 1.79 5.88
C PHE A 59 -0.03 1.03 6.15
N GLU A 60 -0.32 0.69 7.40
CA GLU A 60 -1.56 0.02 7.78
C GLU A 60 -2.77 0.91 7.48
N MET A 61 -2.71 2.19 7.87
CA MET A 61 -3.76 3.15 7.59
C MET A 61 -3.99 3.30 6.08
N PHE A 62 -2.93 3.40 5.27
CA PHE A 62 -3.05 3.51 3.82
C PHE A 62 -3.62 2.23 3.19
N ARG A 63 -3.17 1.06 3.63
CA ARG A 63 -3.70 -0.24 3.16
C ARG A 63 -5.21 -0.34 3.42
N THR A 64 -5.63 -0.02 4.64
CA THR A 64 -7.04 -0.13 5.06
C THR A 64 -7.92 0.95 4.43
N ALA A 65 -7.47 2.21 4.42
CA ALA A 65 -8.27 3.33 3.93
C ALA A 65 -8.26 3.47 2.41
N CYS A 66 -7.11 3.25 1.76
CA CYS A 66 -6.92 3.57 0.36
C CYS A 66 -6.90 2.34 -0.57
N LEU A 67 -6.33 1.21 -0.14
CA LEU A 67 -6.16 0.04 -1.03
C LEU A 67 -7.28 -0.99 -0.91
N ALA A 68 -7.88 -1.14 0.27
CA ALA A 68 -8.89 -2.17 0.52
C ALA A 68 -10.21 -1.92 -0.24
N GLN A 69 -10.52 -0.67 -0.60
CA GLN A 69 -11.81 -0.30 -1.17
C GLN A 69 -11.84 1.09 -1.85
N PRO A 70 -12.83 1.36 -2.72
CA PRO A 70 -13.06 2.68 -3.27
C PRO A 70 -13.59 3.64 -2.19
N VAL A 71 -13.42 4.94 -2.40
CA VAL A 71 -13.97 5.96 -1.51
C VAL A 71 -15.48 6.08 -1.76
N THR A 72 -16.27 5.96 -0.70
CA THR A 72 -17.73 6.15 -0.72
C THR A 72 -18.13 7.21 0.30
N ARG A 73 -19.37 7.69 0.23
CA ARG A 73 -19.89 8.72 1.16
C ARG A 73 -19.91 8.25 2.62
N ASP A 74 -20.15 6.98 2.86
CA ASP A 74 -20.22 6.36 4.18
C ASP A 74 -18.87 5.87 4.72
N LEU A 75 -17.88 5.71 3.84
CA LEU A 75 -16.56 5.19 4.19
C LEU A 75 -15.87 5.93 5.35
N PRO A 76 -15.84 7.28 5.40
CA PRO A 76 -15.14 8.01 6.45
C PRO A 76 -15.59 7.60 7.86
N ARG A 77 -16.88 7.33 8.05
CA ARG A 77 -17.45 6.94 9.36
C ARG A 77 -17.06 5.52 9.76
N LYS A 78 -16.85 4.63 8.79
CA LYS A 78 -16.49 3.24 9.04
C LYS A 78 -15.00 3.09 9.35
N LEU A 79 -14.15 3.85 8.65
CA LEU A 79 -12.70 3.84 8.88
C LEU A 79 -12.27 4.52 10.19
N LEU A 80 -13.10 5.41 10.73
CA LEU A 80 -12.73 6.38 11.76
C LEU A 80 -11.92 5.76 12.92
N PRO A 81 -10.61 6.07 13.03
CA PRO A 81 -9.79 5.58 14.13
C PRO A 81 -10.25 6.12 15.49
N GLU A 82 -9.79 5.50 16.57
CA GLU A 82 -10.19 5.90 17.91
C GLU A 82 -9.81 7.35 18.26
N GLY A 83 -10.81 8.13 18.65
CA GLY A 83 -10.69 9.54 19.00
C GLY A 83 -10.30 10.44 17.83
N TYR A 84 -10.45 9.96 16.58
CA TYR A 84 -10.42 10.80 15.39
C TYR A 84 -11.80 11.35 15.11
N ARG A 85 -11.85 12.40 14.28
CA ARG A 85 -13.07 13.01 13.76
C ARG A 85 -12.99 13.17 12.25
N VAL A 86 -14.16 13.23 11.62
CA VAL A 86 -14.29 13.57 10.21
C VAL A 86 -14.47 15.08 10.11
N VAL A 87 -13.60 15.76 9.37
CA VAL A 87 -13.69 17.20 9.12
C VAL A 87 -13.63 17.50 7.61
N PRO A 88 -14.20 18.60 7.10
CA PRO A 88 -13.98 19.03 5.73
C PRO A 88 -12.49 19.25 5.44
N ALA A 89 -12.00 18.86 4.27
CA ALA A 89 -10.58 19.00 3.93
C ALA A 89 -10.09 20.47 3.94
N GLY A 90 -10.93 21.41 3.48
CA GLY A 90 -10.60 22.85 3.54
C GLY A 90 -10.52 23.41 4.97
N LEU A 91 -11.29 22.83 5.90
CA LEU A 91 -11.21 23.19 7.31
C LEU A 91 -9.89 22.69 7.92
N HIS A 92 -9.53 21.43 7.64
CA HIS A 92 -8.31 20.81 8.15
C HIS A 92 -7.04 21.51 7.66
N ALA A 93 -6.98 21.87 6.38
CA ALA A 93 -5.78 22.44 5.78
C ALA A 93 -5.65 23.96 5.96
N LEU A 94 -6.77 24.71 6.00
CA LEU A 94 -6.75 26.18 5.95
C LEU A 94 -7.61 26.84 7.03
N GLY A 95 -8.28 26.07 7.90
CA GLY A 95 -9.22 26.62 8.87
C GLY A 95 -10.52 27.17 8.25
N LEU A 96 -10.82 26.84 6.99
CA LEU A 96 -11.96 27.41 6.24
C LEU A 96 -13.17 26.46 6.21
N GLU A 97 -14.27 26.88 6.84
CA GLU A 97 -15.58 26.25 6.65
C GLU A 97 -16.36 26.95 5.54
N THR A 98 -16.73 26.21 4.49
CA THR A 98 -17.45 26.77 3.33
C THR A 98 -18.97 26.57 3.40
N GLY A 99 -19.51 25.87 4.40
CA GLY A 99 -20.94 25.57 4.58
C GLY A 99 -21.58 24.64 3.53
N ALA A 100 -20.95 24.43 2.38
CA ALA A 100 -21.37 23.47 1.35
C ALA A 100 -20.99 22.01 1.70
N GLU A 101 -21.67 21.04 1.08
CA GLU A 101 -21.30 19.62 1.19
C GLU A 101 -19.83 19.44 0.74
N PRO A 102 -18.96 18.87 1.60
CA PRO A 102 -17.54 18.79 1.30
C PRO A 102 -17.29 17.82 0.13
N LYS A 103 -16.44 18.22 -0.81
CA LYS A 103 -15.94 17.33 -1.89
C LYS A 103 -14.89 16.33 -1.39
N ALA A 104 -14.24 16.68 -0.28
CA ALA A 104 -13.25 15.85 0.39
C ALA A 104 -13.34 16.05 1.90
N VAL A 105 -13.07 15.00 2.64
CA VAL A 105 -13.04 15.00 4.10
C VAL A 105 -11.71 14.43 4.60
N VAL A 106 -11.34 14.80 5.82
CA VAL A 106 -10.15 14.30 6.49
C VAL A 106 -10.54 13.57 7.76
N LEU A 107 -9.97 12.37 7.96
CA LEU A 107 -9.95 11.67 9.25
C LEU A 107 -8.76 12.21 10.03
N SER A 108 -9.03 13.07 11.00
CA SER A 108 -8.01 13.82 11.74
C SER A 108 -8.21 13.67 13.25
N LYS A 109 -7.11 13.59 14.01
CA LYS A 109 -7.17 13.51 15.48
C LYS A 109 -7.60 14.84 16.07
N THR A 110 -7.01 15.92 15.57
CA THR A 110 -7.14 17.27 16.11
C THR A 110 -8.03 18.17 15.28
N GLY A 111 -8.50 17.73 14.11
CA GLY A 111 -9.28 18.53 13.16
C GLY A 111 -8.46 19.59 12.41
N ASP A 112 -7.16 19.69 12.66
CA ASP A 112 -6.26 20.74 12.17
C ASP A 112 -4.91 20.11 11.75
N GLU A 113 -4.40 20.48 10.57
CA GLU A 113 -3.18 19.87 10.03
C GLU A 113 -1.95 20.18 10.88
N GLU A 114 -1.76 21.43 11.28
CA GLU A 114 -0.59 21.85 12.04
C GLU A 114 -0.55 21.14 13.41
N THR A 115 -1.71 21.02 14.07
CA THR A 115 -1.83 20.36 15.37
C THR A 115 -1.69 18.85 15.25
N ASP A 116 -2.21 18.22 14.19
CA ASP A 116 -1.97 16.80 13.91
C ASP A 116 -0.47 16.55 13.73
N PHE A 117 0.23 17.39 12.96
CA PHE A 117 1.67 17.29 12.75
C PHE A 117 2.49 17.53 14.02
N ALA A 118 2.13 18.54 14.83
CA ALA A 118 2.76 18.77 16.12
C ALA A 118 2.60 17.55 17.06
N GLY A 119 1.42 16.92 17.04
CA GLY A 119 1.11 15.70 17.79
C GLY A 119 1.66 14.41 17.18
N GLY A 120 2.19 14.44 15.95
CA GLY A 120 2.64 13.23 15.26
C GLY A 120 1.50 12.31 14.81
N HIS A 121 0.30 12.84 14.62
CA HIS A 121 -0.89 12.06 14.29
C HIS A 121 -1.02 11.92 12.76
N PRO A 122 -1.02 10.69 12.21
CA PRO A 122 -1.28 10.50 10.79
C PRO A 122 -2.74 10.82 10.50
N TYR A 123 -3.04 11.43 9.36
CA TYR A 123 -4.41 11.69 8.92
C TYR A 123 -4.70 11.06 7.55
N VAL A 124 -5.98 10.83 7.25
CA VAL A 124 -6.44 10.34 5.93
C VAL A 124 -7.29 11.40 5.27
N GLU A 125 -6.90 11.82 4.07
CA GLU A 125 -7.70 12.66 3.20
C GLU A 125 -8.44 11.78 2.18
N LEU A 126 -9.76 11.95 2.10
CA LEU A 126 -10.67 11.19 1.25
C LEU A 126 -11.45 12.15 0.35
N GLY A 127 -11.13 12.18 -0.94
CA GLY A 127 -11.90 12.89 -1.95
C GLY A 127 -13.00 12.01 -2.52
N PHE A 128 -14.24 12.49 -2.49
CA PHE A 128 -15.38 11.70 -2.97
C PHE A 128 -15.33 11.50 -4.49
N PRO A 129 -15.93 10.39 -4.99
CA PRO A 129 -15.94 10.08 -6.42
C PRO A 129 -16.47 11.21 -7.31
N THR A 130 -15.82 11.38 -8.46
CA THR A 130 -16.23 12.29 -9.53
C THR A 130 -16.18 11.58 -10.87
N HIS A 131 -16.65 12.22 -11.95
CA HIS A 131 -16.49 11.68 -13.30
C HIS A 131 -15.03 11.46 -13.70
N ALA A 132 -14.10 12.29 -13.20
CA ALA A 132 -12.67 12.18 -13.50
C ALA A 132 -11.94 11.20 -12.57
N ALA A 133 -12.48 10.94 -11.38
CA ALA A 133 -11.94 10.02 -10.39
C ALA A 133 -13.07 9.15 -9.82
N PRO A 134 -13.54 8.12 -10.55
CA PRO A 134 -14.73 7.35 -10.18
C PRO A 134 -14.56 6.52 -8.90
N SER A 135 -13.31 6.27 -8.49
CA SER A 135 -13.00 5.60 -7.21
C SER A 135 -12.76 6.58 -6.05
N GLY A 136 -12.82 7.89 -6.32
CA GLY A 136 -12.38 8.95 -5.42
C GLY A 136 -10.86 9.01 -5.25
N THR A 137 -10.37 10.00 -4.52
CA THR A 137 -8.95 10.14 -4.15
C THR A 137 -8.74 9.74 -2.69
N CYS A 138 -7.58 9.18 -2.38
CA CYS A 138 -7.24 8.81 -1.01
C CYS A 138 -5.76 9.09 -0.76
N ARG A 139 -5.44 9.80 0.31
CA ARG A 139 -4.08 10.13 0.73
C ARG A 139 -3.94 9.93 2.23
N VAL A 140 -2.85 9.30 2.66
CA VAL A 140 -2.43 9.31 4.06
C VAL A 140 -1.22 10.20 4.17
N ALA A 141 -1.17 11.03 5.20
CA ALA A 141 -0.02 11.87 5.49
C ALA A 141 0.29 11.88 6.99
N TRP A 142 1.57 12.03 7.30
CA TRP A 142 2.10 12.00 8.65
C TRP A 142 3.37 12.81 8.72
N LYS A 143 3.46 13.72 9.70
CA LYS A 143 4.68 14.44 10.03
C LYS A 143 4.95 14.27 11.52
N ARG A 144 6.21 14.02 11.89
CA ARG A 144 6.64 13.87 13.28
C ARG A 144 8.07 14.38 13.44
N GLY A 145 8.26 15.32 14.37
CA GLY A 145 9.60 15.74 14.81
C GLY A 145 10.36 14.58 15.49
N TRP A 146 11.68 14.65 15.53
CA TRP A 146 12.47 13.57 16.13
C TRP A 146 12.14 13.37 17.61
N ASP A 147 11.86 12.12 18.00
CA ASP A 147 11.62 11.71 19.39
C ASP A 147 12.94 11.41 20.14
N TYR A 148 14.06 11.57 19.45
CA TYR A 148 15.38 11.15 19.90
C TYR A 148 16.31 12.36 19.98
N SER A 149 17.03 12.52 21.09
CA SER A 149 18.04 13.57 21.26
C SER A 149 19.39 13.20 20.66
N GLU A 150 19.65 11.91 20.43
CA GLU A 150 20.90 11.37 19.90
C GLU A 150 20.59 10.29 18.85
N GLY A 151 21.56 9.98 17.97
CA GLY A 151 21.42 8.92 16.96
C GLY A 151 20.42 9.22 15.83
N VAL A 152 19.86 10.44 15.78
CA VAL A 152 18.90 10.85 14.74
C VAL A 152 19.42 10.62 13.34
N GLN A 153 20.69 10.94 13.09
CA GLN A 153 21.29 10.81 11.75
C GLN A 153 21.39 9.33 11.31
N ASP A 154 21.62 8.42 12.25
CA ASP A 154 21.66 6.97 11.98
C ASP A 154 20.25 6.44 11.70
N ILE A 155 19.25 6.86 12.48
CA ILE A 155 17.84 6.53 12.25
C ILE A 155 17.42 7.03 10.87
N MET A 156 17.69 8.30 10.59
CA MET A 156 17.35 8.95 9.33
C MET A 156 17.98 8.22 8.13
N THR A 157 19.27 7.92 8.20
CA THR A 157 19.99 7.20 7.13
C THR A 157 19.46 5.77 6.97
N SER A 158 19.18 5.07 8.08
CA SER A 158 18.61 3.72 8.07
C SER A 158 17.22 3.70 7.43
N VAL A 159 16.37 4.68 7.75
CA VAL A 159 15.05 4.84 7.13
C VAL A 159 15.23 5.09 5.63
N ALA A 160 16.05 6.06 5.22
CA ALA A 160 16.28 6.38 3.79
C ALA A 160 16.71 5.15 2.98
N VAL A 161 17.57 4.30 3.54
CA VAL A 161 18.08 3.10 2.85
C VAL A 161 17.06 1.97 2.79
N ARG A 162 16.25 1.80 3.85
CA ARG A 162 15.36 0.62 3.99
C ARG A 162 13.91 0.87 3.60
N PHE A 163 13.51 2.14 3.44
CA PHE A 163 12.12 2.52 3.25
C PHE A 163 11.46 1.79 2.08
N ASP A 164 12.10 1.76 0.92
CA ASP A 164 11.59 1.09 -0.28
C ASP A 164 11.29 -0.40 -0.04
N ALA A 165 12.17 -1.10 0.68
CA ALA A 165 11.98 -2.51 1.01
C ALA A 165 10.80 -2.70 1.98
N TRP A 166 10.66 -1.82 2.97
CA TRP A 166 9.51 -1.86 3.88
C TRP A 166 8.19 -1.58 3.16
N LEU A 167 8.15 -0.56 2.31
CA LEU A 167 6.98 -0.21 1.52
C LEU A 167 6.57 -1.37 0.60
N SER A 168 7.53 -1.95 -0.13
CA SER A 168 7.30 -3.09 -1.02
C SER A 168 6.73 -4.28 -0.26
N PHE A 169 7.31 -4.62 0.90
CA PHE A 169 6.85 -5.73 1.72
C PHE A 169 5.44 -5.49 2.29
N GLN A 170 5.23 -4.33 2.92
CA GLN A 170 4.01 -4.03 3.68
C GLN A 170 2.80 -3.80 2.78
N LEU A 171 2.99 -3.13 1.63
CA LEU A 171 1.92 -2.83 0.70
C LEU A 171 1.85 -3.78 -0.50
N LYS A 172 2.73 -4.79 -0.57
CA LYS A 172 2.92 -5.65 -1.75
C LYS A 172 3.17 -4.81 -3.02
N ALA A 173 3.88 -3.71 -2.85
CA ALA A 173 4.08 -2.70 -3.88
C ALA A 173 5.32 -2.98 -4.73
N VAL A 174 5.23 -2.63 -6.01
CA VAL A 174 6.32 -2.70 -6.99
C VAL A 174 6.64 -1.29 -7.46
N ARG A 175 7.92 -0.89 -7.40
CA ARG A 175 8.35 0.43 -7.85
C ARG A 175 8.22 0.52 -9.38
N VAL A 176 7.59 1.58 -9.88
CA VAL A 176 7.45 1.84 -11.34
C VAL A 176 8.26 3.04 -11.80
N SER A 177 8.67 3.89 -10.86
CA SER A 177 9.63 4.97 -11.10
C SER A 177 11.08 4.47 -11.06
N ARG A 178 11.99 5.20 -11.71
CA ARG A 178 13.43 4.94 -11.57
C ARG A 178 13.86 5.14 -10.09
N PRO A 179 14.70 4.25 -9.53
CA PRO A 179 15.40 4.50 -8.27
C PRO A 179 16.26 5.76 -8.36
N GLU A 180 16.44 6.44 -7.23
CA GLU A 180 17.43 7.52 -7.14
C GLU A 180 18.82 6.89 -6.96
N ASP A 181 19.80 7.34 -7.75
CA ASP A 181 21.16 6.76 -7.78
C ASP A 181 22.13 7.43 -6.78
N GLY A 182 21.62 8.10 -5.74
CA GLY A 182 22.41 8.87 -4.78
C GLY A 182 22.29 8.37 -3.36
N PHE A 183 23.38 7.87 -2.79
CA PHE A 183 23.49 7.65 -1.34
C PHE A 183 24.77 8.30 -0.81
N ALA A 184 24.59 9.41 -0.09
CA ALA A 184 25.60 10.06 0.72
C ALA A 184 24.94 10.52 2.01
N GLN A 185 25.71 10.55 3.11
CA GLN A 185 25.22 11.14 4.36
C GLN A 185 24.86 12.59 4.11
N ALA A 186 23.63 12.97 4.45
CA ALA A 186 23.09 14.30 4.23
C ALA A 186 22.22 14.72 5.41
N ASP A 187 22.02 16.03 5.56
CA ASP A 187 21.09 16.59 6.57
C ASP A 187 19.63 16.49 6.11
N ARG A 188 19.42 16.06 4.86
CA ARG A 188 18.11 15.84 4.25
C ARG A 188 18.15 14.66 3.28
N TYR A 189 17.12 13.82 3.35
CA TYR A 189 16.79 12.86 2.31
C TYR A 189 15.37 13.12 1.84
N SER A 190 15.16 13.25 0.54
CA SER A 190 13.84 13.46 -0.04
C SER A 190 13.62 12.41 -1.11
N LEU A 191 12.69 11.49 -0.87
CA LEU A 191 12.36 10.40 -1.77
C LEU A 191 10.98 10.66 -2.36
N VAL A 192 10.95 10.93 -3.66
CA VAL A 192 9.70 11.04 -4.43
C VAL A 192 9.67 9.88 -5.42
N SER A 193 8.67 9.02 -5.30
CA SER A 193 8.61 7.82 -6.14
C SER A 193 7.20 7.35 -6.42
N ASN A 194 7.07 6.69 -7.57
CA ASN A 194 5.81 6.09 -8.01
C ASN A 194 5.90 4.58 -7.92
N TRP A 195 4.82 3.98 -7.43
CA TRP A 195 4.67 2.54 -7.19
C TRP A 195 3.36 2.01 -7.77
N ALA A 196 3.25 0.69 -7.84
CA ALA A 196 2.03 -0.03 -8.16
C ALA A 196 1.75 -1.03 -7.04
N ALA A 197 0.52 -1.11 -6.56
CA ALA A 197 0.12 -2.13 -5.58
C ALA A 197 -1.25 -2.73 -5.94
N PRO A 198 -1.49 -4.01 -5.56
CA PRO A 198 -2.84 -4.57 -5.63
C PRO A 198 -3.82 -3.75 -4.80
N CYS A 199 -5.01 -3.52 -5.33
CA CYS A 199 -6.10 -2.84 -4.64
C CYS A 199 -7.45 -3.53 -4.92
N PHE A 200 -8.52 -2.96 -4.37
CA PHE A 200 -9.89 -3.50 -4.44
C PHE A 200 -10.33 -3.94 -5.85
N GLY A 201 -11.27 -4.89 -5.87
CA GLY A 201 -11.78 -5.44 -7.13
C GLY A 201 -10.74 -6.26 -7.93
N GLY A 202 -9.63 -6.67 -7.31
CA GLY A 202 -8.55 -7.38 -7.99
C GLY A 202 -7.77 -6.52 -8.98
N THR A 203 -7.81 -5.20 -8.81
CA THR A 203 -7.14 -4.23 -9.69
C THR A 203 -5.76 -3.85 -9.15
N TRP A 204 -5.03 -3.04 -9.93
CA TRP A 204 -3.77 -2.44 -9.50
C TRP A 204 -3.95 -0.93 -9.43
N CYS A 205 -3.49 -0.33 -8.34
CA CYS A 205 -3.51 1.12 -8.14
C CYS A 205 -2.08 1.68 -8.24
N GLY A 206 -1.94 2.86 -8.84
CA GLY A 206 -0.72 3.65 -8.72
C GLY A 206 -0.62 4.25 -7.32
N LEU A 207 0.59 4.36 -6.79
CA LEU A 207 0.86 5.07 -5.54
C LEU A 207 1.87 6.18 -5.78
N ASP A 208 1.55 7.38 -5.33
CA ASP A 208 2.46 8.51 -5.28
C ASP A 208 3.02 8.61 -3.86
N LEU A 209 4.34 8.48 -3.72
CA LEU A 209 5.04 8.51 -2.44
C LEU A 209 5.89 9.77 -2.34
N LEU A 210 5.78 10.45 -1.19
CA LEU A 210 6.74 11.42 -0.69
C LEU A 210 7.24 10.97 0.68
N LEU A 211 8.55 10.81 0.84
CA LEU A 211 9.21 10.75 2.15
C LEU A 211 10.27 11.84 2.21
N ASP A 212 10.09 12.82 3.09
CA ASP A 212 11.07 13.85 3.39
C ASP A 212 11.58 13.65 4.82
N LEU A 213 12.88 13.43 4.94
CA LEU A 213 13.59 13.29 6.20
C LEU A 213 14.51 14.48 6.34
N ARG A 214 14.39 15.20 7.45
CA ARG A 214 15.17 16.40 7.72
C ARG A 214 15.70 16.38 9.14
N LEU A 215 16.99 16.61 9.31
CA LEU A 215 17.63 16.56 10.62
C LEU A 215 17.02 17.56 11.61
N ASP A 216 16.58 18.73 11.13
CA ASP A 216 16.00 19.82 11.91
C ASP A 216 14.48 19.69 12.13
N GLU A 217 13.75 19.02 11.23
CA GLU A 217 12.28 18.98 11.26
C GLU A 217 11.66 17.62 11.58
N GLY A 218 12.40 16.52 11.40
CA GLY A 218 11.87 15.17 11.57
C GLY A 218 11.54 14.47 10.26
N MET A 219 10.47 13.67 10.30
CA MET A 219 9.99 12.87 9.19
C MET A 219 8.66 13.39 8.69
N HIS A 220 8.51 13.47 7.36
CA HIS A 220 7.25 13.71 6.68
C HIS A 220 7.04 12.60 5.64
N LEU A 221 5.97 11.84 5.79
CA LEU A 221 5.57 10.77 4.89
C LEU A 221 4.17 11.05 4.35
N SER A 222 4.01 11.01 3.03
CA SER A 222 2.70 11.02 2.37
C SER A 222 2.63 9.93 1.31
N ILE A 223 1.50 9.21 1.30
CA ILE A 223 1.19 8.18 0.32
C ILE A 223 -0.18 8.48 -0.27
N GLY A 224 -0.24 8.75 -1.57
CA GLY A 224 -1.47 8.96 -2.33
C GLY A 224 -1.80 7.74 -3.18
N ARG A 225 -3.09 7.42 -3.31
CA ARG A 225 -3.59 6.48 -4.32
C ARG A 225 -3.90 7.24 -5.61
N GLY A 226 -3.19 6.89 -6.66
CA GLY A 226 -3.40 7.36 -8.02
C GLY A 226 -4.00 6.29 -8.93
N GLU A 227 -4.12 6.66 -10.20
CA GLU A 227 -4.56 5.76 -11.27
C GLU A 227 -3.54 4.62 -11.49
N PRO A 228 -3.98 3.47 -12.02
CA PRO A 228 -3.07 2.39 -12.37
C PRO A 228 -1.94 2.92 -13.27
N PRO A 229 -0.67 2.52 -13.04
CA PRO A 229 0.40 2.93 -13.92
C PRO A 229 0.10 2.47 -15.34
N ALA A 230 0.32 3.35 -16.32
CA ALA A 230 0.17 2.99 -17.72
C ALA A 230 1.06 1.78 -18.03
N VAL A 231 0.46 0.71 -18.56
CA VAL A 231 1.23 -0.45 -19.03
C VAL A 231 2.18 0.08 -20.11
N PRO A 232 3.51 -0.11 -19.97
CA PRO A 232 4.43 0.29 -21.02
C PRO A 232 3.99 -0.38 -22.32
N ASN A 233 3.75 0.42 -23.36
CA ASN A 233 3.48 -0.13 -24.69
C ASN A 233 4.72 -0.93 -25.10
N VAL A 234 4.72 -2.24 -24.84
CA VAL A 234 5.71 -3.16 -25.38
C VAL A 234 5.43 -3.20 -26.87
N ARG A 235 6.14 -2.34 -27.63
CA ARG A 235 6.18 -2.44 -29.08
C ARG A 235 6.72 -3.83 -29.38
N LYS A 236 5.85 -4.69 -29.93
CA LYS A 236 6.24 -5.97 -30.51
C LYS A 236 7.08 -5.74 -31.75
#